data_AF-A0A556MBP4-F1
#
_entry.id   AF-A0A556MBP4-F1
#
_cell.length_a   1.000
_cell.length_b   1.000
_cell.length_c   1.000
_cell.angle_alpha   90.00
_cell.angle_beta   90.00
_cell.angle_gamma   90.00
#
_symmetry.space_group_name_H-M   'P 1'
#
loop_
_entity.id
_entity.type
_entity.pdbx_description
1 polymer ?
#
loop_
_entity_poly.entity_id
_entity_poly.type
_entity_poly.pdbx_seq_one_letter_code
_entity_poly.pdbx_strand_id
1 'polypeptide(L)'
;MNVLITSAVSAQAHRLKSRLTVDNVILGDYHELPGFMLSAGKMLKLPDPNSIAYAHEMLTLSLDNAIDVIYVLDNIEAVLLMESKQLFTEYNIDIRSGDEI
;
A
#
# COMPACT_ATOMS: atom_id res chain seq x y z
N MET A 1 1.26 -7.26 -12.90
CA MET A 1 0.37 -6.84 -11.82
C MET A 1 1.21 -6.60 -10.59
N ASN A 2 1.29 -5.35 -10.15
CA ASN A 2 2.09 -4.89 -9.03
C ASN A 2 1.15 -4.66 -7.85
N VAL A 3 1.45 -5.31 -6.73
CA VAL A 3 0.62 -5.27 -5.54
C VAL A 3 1.36 -4.55 -4.43
N LEU A 4 0.74 -3.52 -3.86
CA LEU A 4 1.18 -2.89 -2.64
C LEU A 4 0.41 -3.48 -1.45
N ILE A 5 1.12 -3.87 -0.40
CA ILE A 5 0.52 -4.20 0.91
C ILE A 5 1.02 -3.17 1.91
N THR A 6 0.10 -2.46 2.58
CA THR A 6 0.44 -1.48 3.62
C THR A 6 0.81 -2.15 4.96
N SER A 7 1.18 -1.35 5.96
CA SER A 7 1.59 -1.82 7.29
C SER A 7 2.69 -2.89 7.24
N ALA A 8 3.74 -2.65 6.45
CA ALA A 8 4.85 -3.59 6.23
C ALA A 8 5.51 -4.10 7.52
N VAL A 9 5.51 -3.32 8.62
CA VAL A 9 6.08 -3.77 9.90
C VAL A 9 5.20 -4.80 10.62
N SER A 10 3.96 -4.99 10.17
CA SER A 10 3.01 -5.93 10.76
C SER A 10 3.25 -7.37 10.32
N ALA A 11 3.02 -8.31 11.24
CA ALA A 11 3.04 -9.74 10.89
C ALA A 11 1.96 -10.10 9.86
N GLN A 12 0.84 -9.36 9.82
CA GLN A 12 -0.25 -9.56 8.88
C GLN A 12 0.20 -9.28 7.44
N ALA A 13 0.95 -8.20 7.20
CA ALA A 13 1.49 -7.88 5.87
C ALA A 13 2.39 -8.98 5.32
N HIS A 14 3.28 -9.51 6.15
CA HIS A 14 4.17 -10.60 5.77
C HIS A 14 3.40 -11.91 5.51
N ARG A 15 2.39 -12.23 6.33
CA ARG A 15 1.51 -13.38 6.10
C ARG A 15 0.74 -13.23 4.79
N LEU A 16 0.17 -12.06 4.53
CA LEU A 16 -0.55 -11.78 3.29
C LEU A 16 0.36 -11.95 2.07
N LYS A 17 1.55 -11.35 2.11
CA LYS A 17 2.58 -11.53 1.05
C LYS A 17 2.90 -12.99 0.78
N SER A 18 3.00 -13.83 1.81
CA SER A 18 3.29 -15.26 1.65
C SER A 18 2.16 -16.07 1.02
N ARG A 19 0.92 -15.58 1.10
CA ARG A 19 -0.28 -16.23 0.53
C ARG A 19 -0.56 -15.78 -0.90
N LEU A 20 -0.14 -14.57 -1.26
CA LEU A 20 -0.30 -14.05 -2.62
C LEU A 20 0.63 -14.79 -3.58
N THR A 21 0.06 -15.30 -4.68
CA THR A 21 0.80 -16.00 -5.75
C THR A 21 1.23 -15.05 -6.88
N VAL A 22 1.28 -13.74 -6.62
CA VAL A 22 1.69 -12.72 -7.59
C VAL A 22 3.18 -12.44 -7.48
N ASP A 23 3.82 -12.28 -8.64
CA ASP A 23 5.28 -12.14 -8.73
C ASP A 23 5.81 -10.83 -8.14
N ASN A 24 5.02 -9.74 -8.24
CA ASN A 24 5.47 -8.41 -7.81
C ASN A 24 4.67 -7.87 -6.63
N VAL A 25 5.07 -8.27 -5.42
CA VAL A 25 4.50 -7.79 -4.15
C VAL A 25 5.48 -6.89 -3.41
N ILE A 26 5.10 -5.62 -3.31
CA ILE A 26 5.81 -4.57 -2.61
C ILE A 26 5.14 -4.36 -1.24
N LEU A 27 5.95 -4.26 -0.20
CA LEU A 27 5.46 -3.91 1.14
C LEU A 27 5.70 -2.41 1.37
N GLY A 28 4.76 -1.71 1.99
CA GLY A 28 4.94 -0.30 2.35
C GLY A 28 4.54 0.01 3.78
N ASP A 29 5.17 1.00 4.39
CA ASP A 29 4.78 1.50 5.70
C ASP A 29 4.97 3.01 5.82
N TYR A 30 4.09 3.68 6.57
CA TYR A 30 4.22 5.10 6.89
C TYR A 30 5.13 5.33 8.10
N HIS A 31 5.42 4.31 8.92
CA HIS A 31 6.42 4.39 9.98
C HIS A 31 7.83 4.53 9.42
N GLU A 32 8.78 4.99 10.22
CA GLU A 32 10.18 5.01 9.81
C GLU A 32 10.69 3.60 9.55
N LEU A 33 11.17 3.37 8.32
CA LEU A 33 11.80 2.12 7.91
C LEU A 33 13.32 2.32 7.87
N PRO A 34 14.12 1.33 8.31
CA PRO A 34 15.57 1.41 8.17
C PRO A 34 15.98 1.60 6.71
N GLY A 35 16.91 2.52 6.45
CA GLY A 35 17.30 2.90 5.08
C GLY A 35 17.79 1.74 4.19
N PHE A 36 18.33 0.67 4.78
CA PHE A 36 18.72 -0.53 4.03
C PHE A 36 17.53 -1.31 3.45
N MET A 37 16.34 -1.25 4.07
CA MET A 37 15.14 -1.91 3.59
C MET A 37 14.55 -1.19 2.36
N LEU A 38 14.64 0.16 2.37
CA LEU A 38 14.25 1.01 1.24
C LEU A 38 15.22 0.83 0.06
N SER A 39 16.52 0.87 0.33
CA SER A 39 17.58 0.78 -0.69
C SER A 39 17.62 -0.58 -1.41
N ALA A 40 17.13 -1.63 -0.76
CA ALA A 40 17.03 -2.96 -1.35
C ALA A 40 15.84 -3.11 -2.33
N GLY A 41 15.01 -2.07 -2.51
CA GLY A 41 13.82 -2.10 -3.38
C GLY A 41 12.73 -3.06 -2.89
N LYS A 42 12.83 -3.53 -1.64
CA LYS A 42 11.89 -4.51 -1.06
C LYS A 42 10.71 -3.84 -0.38
N MET A 43 10.85 -2.56 -0.02
CA MET A 43 9.86 -1.79 0.71
C MET A 43 9.76 -0.36 0.21
N LEU A 44 8.55 0.21 0.30
CA LEU A 44 8.28 1.62 0.04
C LEU A 44 7.99 2.37 1.33
N LYS A 45 8.48 3.60 1.44
CA LYS A 45 8.01 4.55 2.45
C LYS A 45 6.67 5.10 1.97
N LEU A 46 5.63 4.91 2.76
CA LEU A 46 4.30 5.44 2.47
C LEU A 46 4.12 6.84 3.08
N PRO A 47 3.20 7.66 2.54
CA PRO A 47 2.77 8.91 3.14
C PRO A 47 2.14 8.67 4.52
N ASP A 48 2.16 9.69 5.36
CA ASP A 48 1.54 9.65 6.69
C ASP A 48 0.00 9.75 6.56
N PRO A 49 -0.79 8.82 7.11
CA PRO A 49 -2.26 8.92 7.10
C PRO A 49 -2.81 10.17 7.80
N ASN A 50 -2.01 10.86 8.62
CA ASN A 50 -2.39 12.16 9.20
C ASN A 50 -2.27 13.33 8.22
N SER A 51 -1.69 13.13 7.03
CA SER A 51 -1.62 14.13 5.98
C SER A 51 -3.01 14.43 5.43
N ILE A 52 -3.36 15.72 5.32
CA ILE A 52 -4.60 16.15 4.66
C ILE A 52 -4.64 15.76 3.16
N ALA A 53 -3.48 15.49 2.58
CA ALA A 53 -3.31 15.12 1.17
C ALA A 53 -3.08 13.61 0.99
N TYR A 54 -3.25 12.80 2.05
CA TYR A 54 -2.87 11.38 2.08
C TYR A 54 -3.35 10.58 0.84
N ALA A 55 -4.62 10.72 0.45
CA ALA A 55 -5.16 10.01 -0.72
C ALA A 55 -4.46 10.40 -2.04
N HIS A 56 -4.14 11.68 -2.22
CA HIS A 56 -3.42 12.16 -3.42
C HIS A 56 -1.94 11.76 -3.41
N GLU A 57 -1.31 11.77 -2.24
CA GLU A 57 0.06 11.30 -2.06
C GLU A 57 0.16 9.79 -2.34
N MET A 58 -0.81 9.02 -1.85
CA MET A 58 -0.91 7.58 -2.13
C MET A 58 -1.21 7.29 -3.60
N LEU A 59 -2.05 8.09 -4.26
CA LEU A 59 -2.29 7.97 -5.70
C LEU A 59 -1.00 8.23 -6.48
N THR A 60 -0.29 9.31 -6.17
CA THR A 60 0.98 9.66 -6.82
C THR A 60 2.01 8.55 -6.66
N LEU A 61 2.20 8.06 -5.43
CA LEU A 61 3.07 6.93 -5.14
C LEU A 61 2.68 5.69 -5.94
N SER A 62 1.39 5.40 -6.04
CA SER A 62 0.87 4.25 -6.78
C SER A 62 1.16 4.36 -8.27
N LEU A 63 0.99 5.55 -8.86
CA LEU A 63 1.32 5.82 -10.26
C LEU A 63 2.83 5.70 -10.53
N ASP A 64 3.66 6.30 -9.68
CA ASP A 64 5.12 6.27 -9.81
C ASP A 64 5.70 4.85 -9.74
N ASN A 65 5.03 3.96 -9.00
CA ASN A 65 5.43 2.55 -8.82
C ASN A 65 4.59 1.58 -9.66
N ALA A 66 3.73 2.09 -10.55
CA ALA A 66 2.81 1.30 -11.38
C ALA A 66 2.03 0.25 -10.57
N ILE A 67 1.51 0.62 -9.39
CA ILE A 67 0.72 -0.25 -8.53
C ILE A 67 -0.66 -0.47 -9.14
N ASP A 68 -1.10 -1.72 -9.25
CA ASP A 68 -2.41 -2.10 -9.77
C ASP A 68 -3.41 -2.39 -8.63
N VAL A 69 -2.92 -2.91 -7.50
CA VAL A 69 -3.76 -3.28 -6.34
C VAL A 69 -3.10 -2.84 -5.04
N ILE A 70 -3.88 -2.21 -4.15
CA ILE A 70 -3.46 -1.85 -2.81
C ILE A 70 -4.26 -2.67 -1.80
N TYR A 71 -3.58 -3.49 -1.02
CA TYR A 71 -4.13 -4.13 0.17
C TYR A 71 -3.84 -3.28 1.39
N VAL A 72 -4.89 -2.72 1.96
CA VAL A 72 -4.80 -1.81 3.11
C VAL A 72 -5.09 -2.59 4.39
N LEU A 73 -4.13 -2.62 5.30
CA LEU A 73 -4.22 -3.40 6.54
C LEU A 73 -4.53 -2.57 7.78
N ASP A 74 -4.09 -1.31 7.82
CA ASP A 74 -4.44 -0.41 8.90
C ASP A 74 -5.84 0.20 8.69
N ASN A 75 -6.61 0.29 9.76
CA ASN A 75 -7.99 0.78 9.69
C ASN A 75 -8.08 2.26 9.31
N ILE A 76 -7.14 3.09 9.76
CA ILE A 76 -7.13 4.53 9.45
C ILE A 76 -6.84 4.70 7.96
N GLU A 77 -5.80 4.02 7.47
CA GLU A 77 -5.47 4.01 6.03
C GLU A 77 -6.67 3.52 5.20
N ALA A 78 -7.35 2.45 5.66
CA ALA A 78 -8.48 1.86 4.93
C ALA A 78 -9.64 2.83 4.83
N VAL A 79 -10.01 3.53 5.91
CA VAL A 79 -11.08 4.55 5.88
C VAL A 79 -10.76 5.63 4.85
N LEU A 80 -9.57 6.22 4.93
CA LEU A 80 -9.17 7.34 4.05
C LEU A 80 -9.09 6.94 2.57
N LEU A 81 -8.55 5.75 2.28
CA LEU A 81 -8.41 5.26 0.91
C LEU A 81 -9.74 4.77 0.33
N MET A 82 -10.60 4.14 1.14
CA MET A 82 -11.90 3.69 0.70
C MET A 82 -12.85 4.87 0.41
N GLU A 83 -12.81 5.94 1.22
CA GLU A 83 -13.52 7.19 0.91
C GLU A 83 -13.08 7.79 -0.43
N SER A 84 -11.81 7.58 -0.79
CA SER A 84 -11.21 8.05 -2.04
C SER A 84 -11.22 7.00 -3.15
N LYS A 85 -11.90 5.84 -2.99
CA LYS A 85 -11.78 4.70 -3.92
C LYS A 85 -12.08 5.05 -5.38
N GLN A 86 -13.04 5.94 -5.61
CA GLN A 86 -13.36 6.40 -6.97
C GLN A 86 -12.15 7.03 -7.66
N LEU A 87 -11.40 7.88 -6.95
CA LEU A 87 -10.19 8.53 -7.47
C LEU A 87 -9.17 7.52 -7.99
N PHE A 88 -8.96 6.42 -7.27
CA PHE A 88 -8.01 5.37 -7.67
C PHE A 88 -8.52 4.51 -8.82
N THR A 89 -9.83 4.24 -8.82
CA THR A 89 -10.48 3.43 -9.86
C THR A 89 -10.37 4.08 -11.25
N GLU A 90 -10.38 5.42 -11.32
CA GLU A 90 -10.17 6.18 -12.57
C GLU A 90 -8.80 5.89 -13.23
N TYR A 91 -7.82 5.43 -12.45
CA TYR A 91 -6.48 5.05 -12.92
C TYR A 91 -6.26 3.53 -12.94
N ASN A 92 -7.33 2.73 -12.82
CA ASN A 92 -7.28 1.26 -12.76
C ASN A 92 -6.54 0.70 -11.54
N ILE A 93 -6.52 1.44 -10.43
CA ILE A 93 -5.93 0.98 -9.17
C ILE A 93 -7.05 0.48 -8.25
N ASP A 94 -7.00 -0.80 -7.89
CA ASP A 94 -7.99 -1.42 -7.01
C ASP A 94 -7.55 -1.35 -5.55
N ILE A 95 -8.45 -0.89 -4.68
CA ILE A 95 -8.23 -0.83 -3.23
C ILE A 95 -9.06 -1.92 -2.56
N ARG A 96 -8.37 -2.76 -1.80
CA ARG A 96 -8.93 -3.92 -1.08
C ARG A 96 -8.59 -3.86 0.39
N SER A 97 -9.53 -4.33 1.21
CA SER A 97 -9.27 -4.49 2.64
C SER A 97 -8.42 -5.74 2.89
N GLY A 98 -7.51 -5.66 3.86
CA GLY A 98 -6.64 -6.76 4.27
C GLY A 98 -7.33 -8.05 4.72
N ASP A 99 -8.61 -7.95 5.07
CA ASP A 99 -9.43 -9.05 5.58
C ASP A 99 -10.07 -9.90 4.46
N GLU A 100 -9.96 -9.48 3.19
CA GLU A 100 -10.61 -10.14 2.06
C GLU A 100 -9.84 -11.37 1.50
N ILE A 101 -8.82 -11.90 2.21
CA ILE A 101 -8.02 -13.08 1.77
C ILE A 101 -7.71 -14.10 2.89
#